data_AF-A0A381VUY5-F1
#
_entry.id   AF-A0A381VUY5-F1
#
_cell.length_a   1.000
_cell.length_b   1.000
_cell.length_c   1.000
_cell.angle_alpha   90.00
_cell.angle_beta   90.00
_cell.angle_gamma   90.00
#
_symmetry.space_group_name_H-M   'P 1'
#
loop_
_entity.id
_entity.type
_entity.pdbx_description
1 polymer ?
#
loop_
_entity_poly.entity_id
_entity_poly.type
_entity_poly.pdbx_seq_one_letter_code
_entity_poly.pdbx_strand_id
1 'polypeptide(L)'
;MEERELQRVILSELPEKVNLRPLSGFKLNFSANLGFQKVYFSARCDCETAALLSVEVSNNKSDREILDAIPSLVERLVSQERSFRGMDCSMHGMMRKGFIGGSQDEVGSPEES
;
A
#
# COMPACT_ATOMS: atom_id res chain seq x y z
N MET A 1 -3.87 16.20 10.97
CA MET A 1 -2.56 15.99 10.34
C MET A 1 -2.74 15.93 8.84
N GLU A 2 -1.99 16.76 8.12
CA GLU A 2 -2.06 16.90 6.65
C GLU A 2 -1.31 15.79 5.91
N GLU A 3 -1.68 15.54 4.63
CA GLU A 3 -1.09 14.48 3.79
C GLU A 3 0.45 14.46 3.79
N ARG A 4 1.06 15.63 3.55
CA ARG A 4 2.53 15.77 3.45
C ARG A 4 3.22 15.55 4.79
N GLU A 5 2.57 15.94 5.87
CA GLU A 5 3.09 15.76 7.22
C GLU A 5 3.02 14.28 7.61
N LEU A 6 1.89 13.63 7.34
CA LEU A 6 1.74 12.19 7.55
C LEU A 6 2.77 11.39 6.75
N GLN A 7 2.98 11.72 5.47
CA GLN A 7 4.04 11.09 4.67
C GLN A 7 5.41 11.27 5.32
N ARG A 8 5.74 12.49 5.77
CA ARG A 8 7.04 12.77 6.38
C ARG A 8 7.27 11.97 7.65
N VAL A 9 6.27 11.91 8.54
CA VAL A 9 6.34 11.16 9.80
C VAL A 9 6.50 9.66 9.54
N ILE A 10 5.76 9.10 8.58
CA ILE A 10 5.93 7.69 8.21
C ILE A 10 7.34 7.43 7.68
N LEU A 11 7.85 8.29 6.79
CA LEU A 11 9.18 8.14 6.20
C LEU A 11 10.31 8.26 7.22
N SER A 12 10.18 9.10 8.25
CA SER A 12 11.21 9.26 9.29
C SER A 12 11.34 8.03 10.18
N GLU A 13 10.30 7.21 10.26
CA GLU A 13 10.27 5.98 11.06
C GLU A 13 10.65 4.73 10.24
N LEU A 14 10.82 4.86 8.93
CA LEU A 14 11.21 3.74 8.09
C LEU A 14 12.67 3.32 8.35
N PRO A 15 12.96 2.00 8.45
CA PRO A 15 14.33 1.52 8.45
C PRO A 15 15.06 1.86 7.15
N GLU A 16 16.35 2.21 7.23
CA GLU A 16 17.18 2.62 6.06
C GLU A 16 17.18 1.62 4.89
N LYS A 17 16.94 0.32 5.16
CA LYS A 17 16.96 -0.75 4.16
C LYS A 17 15.68 -0.87 3.34
N VAL A 18 14.63 -0.14 3.71
CA VAL A 18 13.30 -0.20 3.08
C VAL A 18 13.24 0.81 1.95
N ASN A 19 12.97 0.35 0.73
CA ASN A 19 12.98 1.21 -0.45
C ASN A 19 11.56 1.65 -0.83
N LEU A 20 10.95 2.45 0.06
CA LEU A 20 9.66 3.10 -0.20
C LEU A 20 9.85 4.55 -0.62
N ARG A 21 9.15 4.95 -1.68
CA ARG A 21 9.14 6.35 -2.15
C ARG A 21 7.74 6.94 -1.99
N PRO A 22 7.60 8.11 -1.35
CA PRO A 22 6.30 8.78 -1.27
C PRO A 22 5.84 9.19 -2.67
N LEU A 23 4.53 9.10 -2.91
CA LEU A 23 3.91 9.58 -4.13
C LEU A 23 3.04 10.79 -3.81
N SER A 24 3.68 11.94 -3.63
CA SER A 24 2.98 13.19 -3.31
C SER A 24 2.06 13.64 -4.45
N GLY A 25 0.81 13.97 -4.14
CA GLY A 25 -0.20 14.35 -5.12
C GLY A 25 -0.73 13.21 -5.99
N PHE A 26 -0.28 11.96 -5.76
CA PHE A 26 -0.88 10.80 -6.41
C PHE A 26 -2.25 10.55 -5.80
N LYS A 27 -3.28 10.62 -6.64
CA LYS A 27 -4.67 10.35 -6.26
C LYS A 27 -5.22 9.25 -7.15
N LEU A 28 -5.43 8.07 -6.57
CA LEU A 28 -6.34 7.10 -7.15
C LEU A 28 -7.76 7.51 -6.76
N ASN A 29 -8.59 7.82 -7.76
CA ASN A 29 -10.03 8.15 -7.59
C ASN A 29 -10.89 6.94 -7.13
N PHE A 30 -10.26 5.93 -6.54
CA PHE A 30 -10.87 4.68 -6.06
C PHE A 30 -10.93 4.61 -4.53
N SER A 31 -11.02 5.76 -3.84
CA SER A 31 -11.35 5.72 -2.41
C SER A 31 -12.83 5.39 -2.24
N ALA A 32 -13.16 4.10 -2.29
CA ALA A 32 -14.47 3.57 -1.94
C ALA A 32 -14.89 3.91 -0.48
N ASN A 33 -13.96 4.45 0.32
CA ASN A 33 -14.16 4.79 1.72
C ASN A 33 -14.22 6.31 1.90
N LEU A 34 -15.43 6.86 1.94
CA LEU A 34 -15.67 8.24 2.37
C LEU A 34 -15.17 8.43 3.80
N GLY A 35 -14.59 9.60 4.11
CA GLY A 35 -14.13 9.94 5.46
C GLY A 35 -12.73 9.43 5.82
N PHE A 36 -11.93 9.03 4.83
CA PHE A 36 -10.52 8.67 5.02
C PHE A 36 -9.62 9.53 4.13
N GLN A 37 -8.48 9.95 4.66
CA GLN A 37 -7.35 10.46 3.89
C GLN A 37 -6.38 9.30 3.58
N LYS A 38 -5.82 9.29 2.38
CA LYS A 38 -4.86 8.26 1.95
C LYS A 38 -3.54 8.89 1.56
N VAL A 39 -2.45 8.33 2.04
CA VAL A 39 -1.10 8.63 1.56
C VAL A 39 -0.53 7.41 0.85
N TYR A 40 0.17 7.64 -0.25
CA TYR A 40 0.65 6.57 -1.12
C TYR A 40 2.17 6.49 -1.13
N PHE A 41 2.66 5.26 -1.27
CA PHE A 41 4.06 4.90 -1.40
C PHE A 41 4.23 3.92 -2.55
N SER A 42 5.39 3.99 -3.22
CA SER A 42 5.79 2.97 -4.19
C SER A 42 6.96 2.16 -3.67
N ALA A 43 6.87 0.84 -3.80
CA ALA A 43 8.00 -0.07 -3.75
C ALA A 43 8.36 -0.47 -5.19
N ARG A 44 9.64 -0.57 -5.52
CA ARG A 44 10.12 -0.92 -6.86
C ARG A 44 11.05 -2.13 -6.81
N CYS A 45 10.88 -3.00 -7.80
CA CYS A 45 11.82 -4.09 -8.11
C CYS A 45 12.75 -3.65 -9.24
N ASP A 46 13.91 -4.27 -9.35
CA ASP A 46 14.90 -4.02 -10.41
C ASP A 46 14.38 -4.42 -11.79
N CYS A 47 13.36 -5.28 -11.88
CA CYS A 47 12.62 -5.59 -13.11
C CYS A 47 11.58 -4.52 -13.51
N GLU A 48 11.67 -3.33 -12.91
CA GLU A 48 10.80 -2.17 -13.10
C GLU A 48 9.35 -2.35 -12.64
N THR A 49 9.00 -3.52 -12.12
CA THR A 49 7.68 -3.72 -11.51
C THR A 49 7.59 -2.94 -10.21
N ALA A 50 6.47 -2.25 -10.01
CA ALA A 50 6.21 -1.46 -8.82
C ALA A 50 4.95 -1.94 -8.12
N ALA A 51 4.99 -1.96 -6.79
CA ALA A 51 3.80 -2.08 -5.96
C ALA A 51 3.41 -0.70 -5.44
N LEU A 52 2.11 -0.46 -5.40
CA LEU A 52 1.51 0.70 -4.75
C LEU A 52 1.04 0.27 -3.35
N LEU A 53 1.56 0.92 -2.33
CA LEU A 53 1.11 0.77 -0.95
C LEU A 53 0.42 2.07 -0.51
N SER A 54 -0.57 1.95 0.37
CA SER A 54 -1.26 3.11 0.92
C SER A 54 -1.49 2.97 2.41
N VAL A 55 -1.37 4.09 3.13
CA VAL A 55 -1.87 4.22 4.50
C VAL A 55 -3.15 5.04 4.46
N GLU A 56 -4.20 4.51 5.08
CA GLU A 56 -5.50 5.17 5.19
C GLU A 56 -5.71 5.60 6.64
N VAL A 57 -6.09 6.87 6.83
CA VAL A 57 -6.36 7.43 8.15
C VAL A 57 -7.75 8.03 8.12
N SER A 58 -8.59 7.68 9.10
CA SER A 58 -9.91 8.28 9.19
C SER A 58 -9.81 9.77 9.54
N ASN A 59 -10.63 10.59 8.89
CA ASN A 59 -10.66 12.04 9.11
C ASN A 59 -11.11 12.43 10.52
N ASN A 60 -11.68 11.49 11.29
CA ASN A 60 -12.09 11.72 12.67
C ASN A 60 -10.98 11.45 13.71
N LYS A 61 -9.78 11.02 13.28
CA LYS A 61 -8.65 10.76 14.18
C LYS A 61 -7.89 12.03 14.50
N SER A 62 -7.58 12.20 15.79
CA SER A 62 -6.70 13.26 16.25
C SER A 62 -5.24 12.97 15.88
N ASP A 63 -4.41 14.02 15.81
CA ASP A 63 -2.98 13.88 15.49
C ASP A 63 -2.25 12.98 16.48
N ARG A 64 -2.64 13.01 17.75
CA ARG A 64 -2.10 12.10 18.76
C ARG A 64 -2.45 10.64 18.47
N GLU A 65 -3.71 10.33 18.18
CA GLU A 65 -4.11 8.97 17.82
C GLU A 65 -3.40 8.47 16.55
N ILE A 66 -3.16 9.38 15.59
CA ILE A 66 -2.40 9.07 14.38
C ILE A 66 -0.97 8.71 14.75
N LEU A 67 -0.28 9.57 15.53
CA LEU A 67 1.10 9.36 15.97
C LEU A 67 1.26 8.08 16.78
N ASP A 68 0.33 7.79 17.70
CA ASP A 68 0.34 6.56 18.50
C ASP A 68 0.23 5.30 17.62
N ALA A 69 -0.40 5.40 16.44
CA ALA A 69 -0.55 4.29 15.49
C ALA A 69 0.64 4.14 14.52
N ILE A 70 1.47 5.18 14.32
CA ILE A 70 2.55 5.20 13.32
C ILE A 70 3.48 3.99 13.40
N PRO A 71 3.98 3.56 14.58
CA PRO A 71 4.91 2.43 14.64
C PRO A 71 4.30 1.14 14.04
N SER A 72 3.05 0.85 14.36
CA SER A 72 2.35 -0.33 13.84
C SER A 72 2.06 -0.23 12.33
N LEU A 73 1.81 0.98 11.81
CA LEU A 73 1.60 1.22 10.39
C LEU A 73 2.91 1.06 9.61
N VAL A 74 4.01 1.55 10.16
CA VAL A 74 5.35 1.39 9.62
C VAL A 74 5.73 -0.08 9.56
N GLU A 75 5.54 -0.87 10.62
CA GLU A 75 5.81 -2.30 10.61
C GLU A 75 5.07 -3.04 9.48
N ARG A 76 3.79 -2.71 9.27
CA ARG A 76 2.98 -3.28 8.19
C ARG A 76 3.47 -2.88 6.81
N LEU A 77 3.79 -1.59 6.61
CA LEU A 77 4.37 -1.10 5.34
C LEU A 77 5.69 -1.81 5.02
N VAL A 78 6.56 -1.97 6.01
CA VAL A 78 7.84 -2.68 5.86
C VAL A 78 7.60 -4.16 5.51
N SER A 79 6.65 -4.82 6.18
CA SER A 79 6.30 -6.21 5.87
C SER A 79 5.79 -6.37 4.44
N GLN A 80 4.94 -5.44 3.96
CA GLN A 80 4.42 -5.43 2.59
C GLN A 80 5.53 -5.16 1.56
N GLU A 81 6.42 -4.19 1.82
CA GLU A 81 7.56 -3.92 0.93
C GLU A 81 8.49 -5.12 0.81
N ARG A 82 8.80 -5.76 1.93
CA ARG A 82 9.66 -6.96 1.95
C ARG A 82 9.00 -8.13 1.25
N SER A 83 7.70 -8.35 1.48
CA SER A 83 6.94 -9.40 0.79
C SER A 83 6.94 -9.16 -0.71
N PHE A 84 6.75 -7.91 -1.15
CA PHE A 84 6.81 -7.55 -2.56
C PHE A 84 8.19 -7.82 -3.17
N ARG A 85 9.26 -7.40 -2.50
CA ARG A 85 10.64 -7.60 -2.98
C ARG A 85 11.14 -9.04 -2.85
N GLY A 86 10.54 -9.84 -1.98
CA GLY A 86 10.84 -11.26 -1.82
C GLY A 86 10.30 -12.12 -2.97
N MET A 87 9.35 -11.61 -3.76
CA MET A 87 8.91 -12.26 -4.99
C MET A 87 9.98 -12.16 -6.07
N ASP A 88 10.18 -13.22 -6.84
CA ASP A 88 11.08 -13.19 -7.99
C ASP A 88 10.49 -12.40 -9.17
N CYS A 89 11.36 -12.00 -10.10
CA CYS A 89 10.97 -11.22 -11.27
C CYS A 89 10.00 -11.95 -12.21
N SER A 90 9.97 -13.29 -12.19
CA SER A 90 9.00 -14.07 -12.97
C SER A 90 7.61 -13.90 -12.37
N MET A 91 7.48 -13.96 -11.04
CA MET A 91 6.21 -13.67 -10.34
C MET A 91 5.73 -12.24 -10.60
N HIS A 92 6.61 -11.25 -10.50
CA HIS A 92 6.28 -9.87 -10.88
C HIS A 92 5.80 -9.76 -12.34
N GLY A 93 6.46 -10.50 -13.24
CA GLY A 93 6.04 -10.59 -14.65
C GLY A 93 4.65 -11.18 -14.83
N MET A 94 4.25 -12.16 -14.01
CA MET A 94 2.90 -12.73 -14.02
C MET A 94 1.86 -11.73 -13.51
N MET A 95 2.14 -11.01 -12.41
CA MET A 95 1.26 -9.95 -11.89
C MET A 95 1.00 -8.85 -12.94
N ARG A 96 2.05 -8.41 -13.65
CA ARG A 96 1.93 -7.41 -14.72
C ARG A 96 1.00 -7.87 -15.86
N LYS A 97 0.96 -9.18 -16.12
CA LYS A 97 0.11 -9.82 -17.14
C LYS A 97 -1.29 -10.18 -16.62
N GLY A 98 -1.59 -9.93 -15.34
CA GLY A 98 -2.87 -10.28 -14.72
C GLY A 98 -3.02 -11.75 -14.32
N PHE A 99 -1.94 -12.52 -14.33
CA PHE A 99 -1.95 -13.92 -13.89
C PHE A 99 -1.44 -14.01 -12.45
N ILE A 100 -2.35 -14.18 -11.49
CA ILE A 100 -1.98 -14.57 -10.13
C ILE A 100 -2.61 -15.94 -9.90
N GLY A 101 -1.80 -17.00 -10.00
CA GLY A 101 -2.23 -18.35 -9.64
C GLY A 101 -2.32 -18.48 -8.12
N GLY A 102 -3.54 -18.57 -7.59
CA GLY A 102 -3.81 -18.80 -6.16
C GLY A 102 -5.30 -18.72 -5.81
N SER A 103 -5.98 -19.85 -5.96
CA SER A 103 -7.28 -20.27 -5.38
C SER A 103 -8.47 -19.30 -5.44
N GLN A 104 -9.20 -19.32 -6.56
CA GLN A 104 -10.66 -19.12 -6.53
C GLN A 104 -11.29 -20.45 -6.09
N ASP A 105 -11.50 -20.64 -4.79
CA ASP A 105 -12.57 -21.52 -4.34
C ASP A 105 -13.88 -20.71 -4.40
N GLU A 106 -14.69 -21.07 -5.40
CA GLU A 106 -16.15 -20.96 -5.49
C GLU A 106 -16.81 -19.61 -5.13
N VAL A 107 -17.11 -18.80 -6.15
CA VAL A 107 -18.31 -17.97 -6.15
C VAL A 107 -19.11 -18.31 -7.39
N GLY A 108 -20.21 -19.04 -7.17
CA GLY A 108 -21.13 -19.49 -8.19
C GLY A 108 -21.65 -18.35 -9.06
N SER A 109 -21.72 -18.62 -10.36
CA SER A 109 -22.40 -17.76 -11.33
C SER A 109 -23.90 -17.74 -11.04
N PRO A 110 -24.57 -16.58 -11.02
CA PRO A 110 -26.02 -16.55 -11.17
C PRO A 110 -26.33 -16.84 -12.64
N GLU A 111 -27.07 -17.91 -12.89
CA GLU A 111 -27.71 -18.16 -14.18
C GLU A 111 -28.72 -17.04 -14.45
N GLU A 112 -28.60 -16.39 -15.61
CA GLU A 112 -29.60 -15.48 -16.12
C GLU A 112 -30.83 -16.28 -16.59
N SER A 113 -32.02 -15.86 -16.20
CA SER A 113 -33.31 -16.26 -16.78
C SER A 113 -34.29 -15.11 -16.74
#